data_AF-A0A4Q3VQU2-F1
#
_entry.id   AF-A0A4Q3VQU2-F1
#
_cell.length_a   1.000
_cell.length_b   1.000
_cell.length_c   1.000
_cell.angle_alpha   90.00
_cell.angle_beta   90.00
_cell.angle_gamma   90.00
#
_symmetry.space_group_name_H-M   'P 1'
#
loop_
_entity.id
_entity.type
_entity.pdbx_description
1 polymer ?
#
loop_
_entity_poly.entity_id
_entity_poly.type
_entity_poly.pdbx_seq_one_letter_code
_entity_poly.pdbx_strand_id
1 'polypeptide(L)'
;MTPVNANGSRNAFINFNINKYNNSVPLGKTQFRDTDLARERAKNIKWRAIETLDQQLEDFEANFTKRGGKVIWAQNTKEAQAAILQICKEKNCRSVVKSKSMVTEEIHLNKFLTENAIESVETDLGEYIQQLDGEPPYHIVTPAMHKSKEDVAKLFYEKLGTAPNLNPQQLTLVARDKLRAKYPVAEIGITGANFIIADTGSIAVTENEGNARLSAAFPATHIVIAGIEKIIPSMTDLGLFWPLLSTYGTGQKVTVYNTIFSGPRQPGETDGPAEMYVILLDNGRTNILDNPVSRESLYCIRCGACLNACPVYKNIGGHAYGSTYSGPIGAVITPQLSGLKEWKHLSNASSLCGNCTEVCAVKINLHELL
;
A
#
# COMPACT_ATOMS: atom_id res chain seq x y z
N MET A 1 14.45 25.71 -2.30
CA MET A 1 14.43 25.99 -0.85
C MET A 1 13.18 26.77 -0.54
N THR A 2 12.12 26.08 -0.14
CA THR A 2 10.83 26.66 0.23
C THR A 2 10.95 27.39 1.57
N PRO A 3 10.34 28.57 1.76
CA PRO A 3 10.50 29.34 2.98
C PRO A 3 9.81 28.63 4.15
N VAL A 4 10.51 28.53 5.26
CA VAL A 4 9.98 28.11 6.56
C VAL A 4 9.01 29.19 7.03
N ASN A 5 7.71 28.96 6.93
CA ASN A 5 6.72 29.83 7.54
C ASN A 5 6.58 29.54 9.05
N ALA A 6 6.42 30.63 9.79
CA ALA A 6 6.42 30.72 11.24
C ALA A 6 5.21 30.04 11.88
N ASN A 7 5.41 28.85 12.49
CA ASN A 7 4.90 28.43 13.81
C ASN A 7 5.16 26.92 13.97
N GLY A 8 6.28 26.57 14.60
CA GLY A 8 6.74 25.19 14.83
C GLY A 8 7.62 24.66 13.71
N SER A 9 8.76 24.05 14.05
CA SER A 9 9.60 23.38 13.05
C SER A 9 8.79 22.30 12.32
N ARG A 10 9.08 22.03 11.04
CA ARG A 10 8.50 20.89 10.28
C ARG A 10 8.50 19.58 11.10
N ASN A 11 9.54 19.40 11.92
CA ASN A 11 9.69 18.27 12.83
C ASN A 11 8.65 18.25 13.95
N ALA A 12 8.26 19.41 14.50
CA ALA A 12 7.20 19.49 15.50
C ALA A 12 5.84 19.02 14.93
N PHE A 13 5.54 19.35 13.68
CA PHE A 13 4.31 18.91 13.01
C PHE A 13 4.29 17.40 12.73
N ILE A 14 5.40 16.85 12.22
CA ILE A 14 5.55 15.40 12.01
C ILE A 14 5.42 14.66 13.35
N ASN A 15 6.10 15.15 14.38
CA ASN A 15 6.02 14.56 15.73
C ASN A 15 4.58 14.64 16.29
N PHE A 16 3.84 15.71 16.03
CA PHE A 16 2.44 15.81 16.42
C PHE A 16 1.58 14.72 15.75
N ASN A 17 1.74 14.50 14.44
CA ASN A 17 0.99 13.46 13.72
C ASN A 17 1.38 12.05 14.19
N ILE A 18 2.66 11.79 14.44
CA ILE A 18 3.12 10.51 15.00
C ILE A 18 2.65 10.32 16.45
N ASN A 19 2.52 11.39 17.24
CA ASN A 19 2.01 11.30 18.60
C ASN A 19 0.55 10.85 18.66
N LYS A 20 -0.28 11.18 17.65
CA LYS A 20 -1.63 10.62 17.56
C LYS A 20 -1.60 9.10 17.46
N TYR A 21 -0.67 8.55 16.68
CA TYR A 21 -0.44 7.11 16.59
C TYR A 21 0.04 6.52 17.92
N ASN A 22 0.99 7.18 18.60
CA ASN A 22 1.48 6.73 19.91
C ASN A 22 0.39 6.66 20.97
N ASN A 23 -0.67 7.47 20.85
CA ASN A 23 -1.81 7.44 21.76
C ASN A 23 -2.84 6.36 21.40
N SER A 24 -3.08 6.10 20.10
CA SER A 24 -4.12 5.17 19.66
C SER A 24 -3.68 3.70 19.67
N VAL A 25 -2.42 3.41 19.34
CA VAL A 25 -1.91 2.03 19.20
C VAL A 25 -1.94 1.25 20.52
N PRO A 26 -1.54 1.82 21.68
CA PRO A 26 -1.69 1.13 22.95
C PRO A 26 -3.13 0.71 23.24
N LEU A 27 -4.11 1.56 22.92
CA LEU A 27 -5.53 1.25 23.06
C LEU A 27 -5.96 0.15 22.09
N GLY A 28 -5.53 0.22 20.82
CA GLY A 28 -5.81 -0.82 19.84
C GLY A 28 -5.28 -2.19 20.26
N LYS A 29 -4.09 -2.24 20.88
CA LYS A 29 -3.49 -3.49 21.38
C LYS A 29 -4.31 -4.19 22.46
N THR A 30 -5.12 -3.44 23.23
CA THR A 30 -5.98 -4.03 24.28
C THR A 30 -7.04 -5.00 23.75
N GLN A 31 -7.30 -5.03 22.44
CA GLN A 31 -8.20 -6.01 21.84
C GLN A 31 -7.62 -7.43 21.87
N PHE A 32 -6.29 -7.58 21.92
CA PHE A 32 -5.63 -8.87 21.99
C PHE A 32 -5.48 -9.29 23.44
N ARG A 33 -6.01 -10.46 23.80
CA ARG A 33 -5.79 -11.05 25.14
C ARG A 33 -4.29 -11.26 25.41
N ASP A 34 -3.56 -11.67 24.38
CA ASP A 34 -2.11 -11.81 24.39
C ASP A 34 -1.57 -11.26 23.06
N THR A 35 -0.98 -10.07 23.11
CA THR A 35 -0.47 -9.39 21.91
C THR A 35 0.76 -10.10 21.34
N ASP A 36 1.64 -10.63 22.19
CA ASP A 36 2.88 -11.25 21.74
C ASP A 36 2.64 -12.61 21.09
N LEU A 37 1.67 -13.38 21.61
CA LEU A 37 1.21 -14.60 20.99
C LEU A 37 0.54 -14.32 19.63
N ALA A 38 -0.26 -13.26 19.52
CA ALA A 38 -0.88 -12.87 18.25
C ALA A 38 0.18 -12.53 17.18
N ARG A 39 1.18 -11.72 17.53
CA ARG A 39 2.30 -11.37 16.63
C ARG A 39 3.11 -12.60 16.22
N GLU A 40 3.35 -13.53 17.15
CA GLU A 40 4.10 -14.75 16.90
C GLU A 40 3.36 -15.71 15.97
N ARG A 41 2.05 -15.89 16.18
CA ARG A 41 1.20 -16.66 15.26
C ARG A 41 1.25 -16.07 13.85
N ALA A 42 1.13 -14.74 13.73
CA ALA A 42 1.20 -14.08 12.44
C ALA A 42 2.58 -14.24 11.78
N LYS A 43 3.67 -14.14 12.56
CA LYS A 43 5.04 -14.45 12.08
C LYS A 43 5.13 -15.87 11.54
N ASN A 44 4.67 -16.87 12.29
CA ASN A 44 4.76 -18.28 11.91
C ASN A 44 3.91 -18.60 10.67
N ILE A 45 2.74 -17.97 10.53
CA ILE A 45 1.90 -18.11 9.33
C ILE A 45 2.61 -17.50 8.12
N LYS A 46 3.15 -16.27 8.25
CA LYS A 46 3.93 -15.65 7.17
C LYS A 46 5.18 -16.46 6.81
N TRP A 47 5.90 -16.96 7.80
CA TRP A 47 7.06 -17.82 7.59
C TRP A 47 6.68 -19.04 6.74
N ARG A 48 5.65 -19.80 7.16
CA ARG A 48 5.17 -20.94 6.36
C ARG A 48 4.77 -20.55 4.96
N ALA A 49 4.01 -19.46 4.81
CA ALA A 49 3.53 -19.00 3.51
C ALA A 49 4.67 -18.62 2.55
N ILE A 50 5.77 -18.08 3.08
CA ILE A 50 6.94 -17.68 2.29
C ILE A 50 7.89 -18.86 2.02
N GLU A 51 8.05 -19.81 2.95
CA GLU A 51 8.87 -21.01 2.71
C GLU A 51 8.20 -22.02 1.77
N THR A 52 6.88 -21.92 1.55
CA THR A 52 6.14 -22.69 0.53
C THR A 52 5.53 -21.78 -0.53
N LEU A 53 6.21 -20.67 -0.86
CA LEU A 53 5.65 -19.60 -1.67
C LEU A 53 5.22 -20.07 -3.07
N ASP A 54 6.01 -20.93 -3.68
CA ASP A 54 5.73 -21.58 -4.97
C ASP A 54 4.36 -22.27 -4.96
N GLN A 55 4.14 -23.21 -4.03
CA GLN A 55 2.87 -23.93 -3.92
C GLN A 55 1.70 -22.99 -3.62
N GLN A 56 1.89 -22.01 -2.73
CA GLN A 56 0.83 -21.09 -2.32
C GLN A 56 0.37 -20.20 -3.48
N LEU A 57 1.28 -19.79 -4.37
CA LEU A 57 0.94 -18.99 -5.53
C LEU A 57 0.27 -19.82 -6.63
N GLU A 58 0.70 -21.07 -6.84
CA GLU A 58 0.00 -22.00 -7.75
C GLU A 58 -1.43 -22.30 -7.26
N ASP A 59 -1.60 -22.53 -5.96
CA ASP A 59 -2.92 -22.72 -5.34
C ASP A 59 -3.80 -21.48 -5.51
N PHE A 60 -3.24 -20.29 -5.27
CA PHE A 60 -3.92 -19.01 -5.51
C PHE A 60 -4.40 -18.89 -6.96
N GLU A 61 -3.50 -19.12 -7.93
CA GLU A 61 -3.82 -18.98 -9.35
C GLU A 61 -4.89 -19.99 -9.79
N ALA A 62 -4.77 -21.24 -9.37
CA ALA A 62 -5.74 -22.28 -9.68
C ALA A 62 -7.13 -21.90 -9.14
N ASN A 63 -7.22 -21.40 -7.90
CA ASN A 63 -8.49 -21.04 -7.28
C ASN A 63 -9.10 -19.76 -7.86
N PHE A 64 -8.28 -18.74 -8.15
CA PHE A 64 -8.75 -17.50 -8.77
C PHE A 64 -9.24 -17.73 -10.21
N THR A 65 -8.51 -18.54 -10.98
CA THR A 65 -8.84 -18.86 -12.37
C THR A 65 -10.12 -19.69 -12.48
N LYS A 66 -10.37 -20.62 -11.54
CA LYS A 66 -11.64 -21.38 -11.47
C LYS A 66 -12.87 -20.46 -11.38
N ARG A 67 -12.72 -19.25 -10.85
CA ARG A 67 -13.80 -18.26 -10.72
C ARG A 67 -13.87 -17.27 -11.89
N GLY A 68 -13.10 -17.51 -12.95
CA GLY A 68 -13.03 -16.66 -14.14
C GLY A 68 -12.06 -15.48 -14.04
N GLY A 69 -11.28 -15.41 -12.96
CA GLY A 69 -10.17 -14.46 -12.85
C GLY A 69 -9.02 -14.82 -13.80
N LYS A 70 -8.18 -13.84 -14.14
CA LYS A 70 -7.00 -14.02 -15.00
C LYS A 70 -5.74 -13.66 -14.23
N VAL A 71 -4.76 -14.56 -14.16
CA VAL A 71 -3.47 -14.28 -13.50
C VAL A 71 -2.40 -13.97 -14.55
N ILE A 72 -1.57 -12.98 -14.27
CA ILE A 72 -0.39 -12.63 -15.05
C ILE A 72 0.80 -12.58 -14.11
N TRP A 73 1.83 -13.35 -14.41
CA TRP A 73 3.09 -13.32 -13.69
C TRP A 73 4.04 -12.32 -14.33
N ALA A 74 4.57 -11.39 -13.54
CA ALA A 74 5.52 -10.39 -14.00
C ALA A 74 6.80 -10.46 -13.17
N GLN A 75 7.94 -10.68 -13.82
CA GLN A 75 9.23 -10.76 -13.15
C GLN A 75 9.73 -9.39 -12.70
N ASN A 76 9.31 -8.32 -13.35
CA ASN A 76 9.84 -6.98 -13.16
C ASN A 76 8.85 -5.88 -13.58
N THR A 77 9.21 -4.62 -13.28
CA THR A 77 8.46 -3.43 -13.67
C THR A 77 8.05 -3.40 -15.14
N LYS A 78 8.93 -3.77 -16.08
CA LYS A 78 8.65 -3.67 -17.52
C LYS A 78 7.56 -4.64 -17.95
N GLU A 79 7.62 -5.88 -17.46
CA GLU A 79 6.60 -6.89 -17.75
C GLU A 79 5.23 -6.51 -17.18
N ALA A 80 5.19 -6.02 -15.94
CA ALA A 80 3.94 -5.55 -15.33
C ALA A 80 3.34 -4.37 -16.11
N GLN A 81 4.15 -3.37 -16.45
CA GLN A 81 3.75 -2.22 -17.26
C GLN A 81 3.25 -2.64 -18.65
N ALA A 82 3.95 -3.56 -19.31
CA ALA A 82 3.56 -4.09 -20.62
C ALA A 82 2.22 -4.82 -20.57
N ALA A 83 2.00 -5.67 -19.56
CA ALA A 83 0.75 -6.37 -19.33
C ALA A 83 -0.42 -5.39 -19.11
N ILE A 84 -0.23 -4.38 -18.26
CA ILE A 84 -1.24 -3.35 -18.00
C ILE A 84 -1.56 -2.59 -19.29
N LEU A 85 -0.55 -2.15 -20.04
CA LEU A 85 -0.76 -1.42 -21.28
C LEU A 85 -1.50 -2.26 -22.33
N GLN A 86 -1.22 -3.56 -22.40
CA GLN A 86 -1.93 -4.47 -23.30
C GLN A 86 -3.42 -4.56 -22.93
N ILE A 87 -3.75 -4.73 -21.65
CA ILE A 87 -5.13 -4.72 -21.17
C ILE A 87 -5.79 -3.37 -21.49
N CYS A 88 -5.11 -2.24 -21.22
CA CYS A 88 -5.62 -0.91 -21.55
C CYS A 88 -5.95 -0.76 -23.04
N LYS A 89 -5.07 -1.24 -23.93
CA LYS A 89 -5.30 -1.20 -25.39
C LYS A 89 -6.52 -2.04 -25.80
N GLU A 90 -6.64 -3.26 -25.27
CA GLU A 90 -7.78 -4.15 -25.54
C GLU A 90 -9.12 -3.54 -25.10
N LYS A 91 -9.11 -2.75 -24.01
CA LYS A 91 -10.30 -2.07 -23.50
C LYS A 91 -10.51 -0.67 -24.08
N ASN A 92 -9.67 -0.23 -25.03
CA ASN A 92 -9.67 1.15 -25.54
C ASN A 92 -9.64 2.20 -24.39
N CYS A 93 -8.93 1.88 -23.32
CA CYS A 93 -8.93 2.66 -22.09
C CYS A 93 -8.27 4.03 -22.31
N ARG A 94 -8.95 5.07 -21.83
CA ARG A 94 -8.45 6.45 -21.82
C ARG A 94 -8.20 6.94 -20.41
N SER A 95 -8.88 6.33 -19.43
CA SER A 95 -8.77 6.72 -18.03
C SER A 95 -8.86 5.51 -17.10
N VAL A 96 -8.04 5.55 -16.04
CA VAL A 96 -8.07 4.61 -14.94
C VAL A 96 -8.32 5.32 -13.63
N VAL A 97 -9.05 4.67 -12.73
CA VAL A 97 -9.12 5.04 -11.32
C VAL A 97 -8.32 4.05 -10.50
N LYS A 98 -7.46 4.55 -9.61
CA LYS A 98 -6.52 3.73 -8.85
C LYS A 98 -6.69 3.93 -7.36
N SER A 99 -6.81 2.84 -6.61
CA SER A 99 -6.68 2.89 -5.15
C SER A 99 -5.21 2.97 -4.75
N LYS A 100 -4.93 3.53 -3.58
CA LYS A 100 -3.58 3.59 -3.04
C LYS A 100 -2.90 2.21 -3.01
N SER A 101 -1.69 2.14 -3.55
CA SER A 101 -0.92 0.89 -3.63
C SER A 101 0.58 1.15 -3.80
N MET A 102 1.38 0.69 -2.83
CA MET A 102 2.84 0.85 -2.87
C MET A 102 3.47 0.18 -4.09
N VAL A 103 2.93 -0.95 -4.55
CA VAL A 103 3.49 -1.66 -5.71
C VAL A 103 3.25 -0.90 -7.01
N THR A 104 2.21 -0.06 -7.08
CA THR A 104 1.99 0.81 -8.25
C THR A 104 2.95 1.99 -8.28
N GLU A 105 3.39 2.45 -7.10
CA GLU A 105 4.48 3.43 -6.96
C GLU A 105 5.85 2.81 -7.28
N GLU A 106 6.07 1.55 -6.86
CA GLU A 106 7.29 0.76 -7.15
C GLU A 106 7.54 0.64 -8.66
N ILE A 107 6.47 0.48 -9.44
CA ILE A 107 6.55 0.38 -10.91
C ILE A 107 6.29 1.72 -11.61
N HIS A 108 6.21 2.84 -10.88
CA HIS A 108 5.95 4.19 -11.42
C HIS A 108 4.74 4.26 -12.38
N LEU A 109 3.65 3.58 -12.02
CA LEU A 109 2.53 3.32 -12.92
C LEU A 109 1.87 4.60 -13.46
N ASN A 110 1.68 5.62 -12.62
CA ASN A 110 1.04 6.87 -13.03
C ASN A 110 1.82 7.57 -14.15
N LYS A 111 3.15 7.64 -14.03
CA LYS A 111 4.02 8.22 -15.04
C LYS A 111 3.94 7.40 -16.34
N PHE A 112 4.04 6.08 -16.24
CA PHE A 112 3.98 5.18 -17.38
C PHE A 112 2.65 5.30 -18.15
N LEU A 113 1.51 5.34 -17.46
CA LEU A 113 0.20 5.50 -18.09
C LEU A 113 0.05 6.88 -18.76
N THR A 114 0.54 7.94 -18.11
CA THR A 114 0.54 9.30 -18.67
C THR A 114 1.36 9.38 -19.97
N GLU A 115 2.54 8.76 -20.01
CA GLU A 115 3.38 8.67 -21.21
C GLU A 115 2.71 7.89 -22.35
N ASN A 116 1.72 7.05 -22.03
CA ASN A 116 0.89 6.31 -22.99
C ASN A 116 -0.49 6.95 -23.22
N ALA A 117 -0.65 8.23 -22.86
CA ALA A 117 -1.88 9.01 -23.04
C ALA A 117 -3.12 8.43 -22.34
N ILE A 118 -2.92 7.74 -21.21
CA ILE A 118 -3.99 7.23 -20.34
C ILE A 118 -3.98 8.07 -19.06
N GLU A 119 -5.11 8.73 -18.76
CA GLU A 119 -5.28 9.46 -17.50
C GLU A 119 -5.30 8.47 -16.33
N SER A 120 -4.44 8.65 -15.34
CA SER A 120 -4.47 7.86 -14.09
C SER A 120 -4.86 8.76 -12.93
N VAL A 121 -5.94 8.42 -12.22
CA VAL A 121 -6.46 9.21 -11.11
C VAL A 121 -6.34 8.43 -9.81
N GLU A 122 -5.61 8.96 -8.84
CA GLU A 122 -5.58 8.43 -7.47
C GLU A 122 -6.90 8.71 -6.76
N THR A 123 -7.40 7.71 -6.05
CA THR A 123 -8.71 7.76 -5.38
C THR A 123 -8.62 7.81 -3.86
N ASP A 124 -7.44 7.60 -3.30
CA ASP A 124 -7.11 7.86 -1.89
C ASP A 124 -6.82 9.33 -1.68
N LEU A 125 -7.42 9.94 -0.66
CA LEU A 125 -7.25 11.37 -0.44
C LEU A 125 -5.78 11.75 -0.26
N GLY A 126 -5.02 10.94 0.46
CA GLY A 126 -3.59 11.16 0.68
C GLY A 126 -2.81 11.11 -0.62
N GLU A 127 -3.00 10.05 -1.42
CA GLU A 127 -2.36 9.91 -2.73
C GLU A 127 -2.81 10.96 -3.74
N TYR A 128 -4.09 11.32 -3.73
CA TYR A 128 -4.63 12.36 -4.61
C TYR A 128 -4.03 13.73 -4.30
N ILE A 129 -3.83 14.05 -3.02
CA ILE A 129 -3.08 15.25 -2.61
C ILE A 129 -1.65 15.21 -3.15
N GLN A 130 -0.95 14.07 -3.03
CA GLN A 130 0.41 13.93 -3.55
C GLN A 130 0.47 14.05 -5.07
N GLN A 131 -0.49 13.44 -5.77
CA GLN A 131 -0.62 13.50 -7.22
C GLN A 131 -0.82 14.94 -7.72
N LEU A 132 -1.68 15.72 -7.07
CA LEU A 132 -1.91 17.12 -7.41
C LEU A 132 -0.66 17.99 -7.20
N ASP A 133 0.16 17.65 -6.20
CA ASP A 133 1.38 18.36 -5.86
C ASP A 133 2.62 17.87 -6.62
N GLY A 134 2.53 16.72 -7.30
CA GLY A 134 3.64 16.11 -8.02
C GLY A 134 4.74 15.55 -7.11
N GLU A 135 4.41 15.18 -5.88
CA GLU A 135 5.32 14.61 -4.90
C GLU A 135 5.08 13.08 -4.74
N PRO A 136 6.09 12.28 -4.37
CA PRO A 136 5.88 10.90 -3.99
C PRO A 136 5.24 10.78 -2.59
N PRO A 137 4.68 9.62 -2.22
CA PRO A 137 4.14 9.37 -0.89
C PRO A 137 5.18 9.59 0.20
N TYR A 138 4.81 10.27 1.28
CA TYR A 138 5.71 10.48 2.41
C TYR A 138 5.75 9.28 3.36
N HIS A 139 4.60 8.65 3.62
CA HIS A 139 4.47 7.53 4.56
C HIS A 139 3.58 6.43 3.99
N ILE A 140 3.92 5.17 4.26
CA ILE A 140 3.22 4.00 3.69
C ILE A 140 1.73 3.98 4.04
N VAL A 141 1.30 4.45 5.21
CA VAL A 141 -0.12 4.43 5.61
C VAL A 141 -0.81 5.76 5.39
N THR A 142 -0.07 6.87 5.40
CA THR A 142 -0.60 8.23 5.43
C THR A 142 0.22 9.11 4.47
N PRO A 143 -0.03 9.01 3.15
CA PRO A 143 0.85 9.58 2.13
C PRO A 143 1.14 11.07 2.32
N ALA A 144 0.17 11.86 2.80
CA ALA A 144 0.28 13.30 3.03
C ALA A 144 0.58 13.72 4.48
N MET A 145 1.20 12.84 5.28
CA MET A 145 1.50 13.12 6.70
C MET A 145 2.31 14.41 6.94
N HIS A 146 3.11 14.85 5.97
CA HIS A 146 3.93 16.07 6.09
C HIS A 146 3.21 17.37 5.76
N LYS A 147 1.96 17.33 5.27
CA LYS A 147 1.22 18.52 4.85
C LYS A 147 0.22 18.95 5.93
N SER A 148 0.18 20.26 6.21
CA SER A 148 -0.85 20.85 7.07
C SER A 148 -2.18 20.98 6.34
N LYS A 149 -3.26 21.26 7.08
CA LYS A 149 -4.57 21.53 6.46
C LYS A 149 -4.53 22.80 5.60
N GLU A 150 -3.72 23.79 5.99
CA GLU A 150 -3.49 25.03 5.25
C GLU A 150 -2.75 24.76 3.93
N ASP A 151 -1.73 23.89 3.95
CA ASP A 151 -1.02 23.50 2.72
C ASP A 151 -1.97 22.81 1.73
N VAL A 152 -2.83 21.90 2.22
CA VAL A 152 -3.82 21.22 1.39
C VAL A 152 -4.88 22.19 0.85
N ALA A 153 -5.34 23.14 1.66
CA ALA A 153 -6.31 24.15 1.22
C ALA A 153 -5.73 25.05 0.12
N LYS A 154 -4.47 25.47 0.26
CA LYS A 154 -3.75 26.21 -0.77
C LYS A 154 -3.60 25.39 -2.05
N LEU A 155 -3.22 24.12 -1.96
CA LEU A 155 -3.09 23.24 -3.11
C LEU A 155 -4.41 23.08 -3.86
N PHE A 156 -5.52 22.88 -3.14
CA PHE A 156 -6.85 22.72 -3.74
C PHE A 156 -7.33 24.03 -4.38
N TYR A 157 -7.01 25.18 -3.79
CA TYR A 157 -7.26 26.48 -4.40
C TYR A 157 -6.53 26.60 -5.75
N GLU A 158 -5.23 26.32 -5.77
CA GLU A 158 -4.39 26.47 -6.95
C GLU A 158 -4.71 25.46 -8.07
N LYS A 159 -5.00 24.20 -7.71
CA LYS A 159 -5.16 23.11 -8.68
C LYS A 159 -6.61 22.83 -9.06
N LEU A 160 -7.55 23.08 -8.14
CA LEU A 160 -8.97 22.73 -8.32
C LEU A 160 -9.90 23.95 -8.33
N GLY A 161 -9.38 25.16 -8.07
CA GLY A 161 -10.16 26.40 -8.08
C GLY A 161 -11.15 26.51 -6.91
N THR A 162 -10.84 25.94 -5.76
CA THR A 162 -11.71 26.01 -4.56
C THR A 162 -11.64 27.38 -3.88
N ALA A 163 -12.33 27.56 -2.75
CA ALA A 163 -12.02 28.67 -1.83
C ALA A 163 -10.67 28.42 -1.12
N PRO A 164 -9.90 29.47 -0.75
CA PRO A 164 -8.53 29.32 -0.23
C PRO A 164 -8.43 28.82 1.22
N ASN A 165 -9.50 28.95 2.02
CA ASN A 165 -9.47 28.70 3.47
C ASN A 165 -10.46 27.62 3.91
N LEU A 166 -10.59 26.55 3.14
CA LEU A 166 -11.47 25.44 3.48
C LEU A 166 -10.96 24.66 4.70
N ASN A 167 -11.88 24.26 5.57
CA ASN A 167 -11.56 23.37 6.69
C ASN A 167 -11.39 21.91 6.21
N PRO A 168 -10.83 20.99 7.03
CA PRO A 168 -10.58 19.61 6.62
C PRO A 168 -11.81 18.85 6.11
N GLN A 169 -12.98 19.08 6.71
CA GLN A 169 -14.23 18.46 6.28
C GLN A 169 -14.64 18.95 4.90
N GLN A 170 -14.55 20.26 4.64
CA GLN A 170 -14.83 20.85 3.34
C GLN A 170 -13.85 20.39 2.26
N LEU A 171 -12.55 20.30 2.59
CA LEU A 171 -11.54 19.76 1.66
C LEU A 171 -11.87 18.32 1.26
N THR A 172 -12.24 17.49 2.25
CA THR A 172 -12.64 16.10 1.99
C THR A 172 -13.88 16.02 1.10
N LEU A 173 -14.86 16.90 1.30
CA LEU A 173 -16.05 16.96 0.44
C LEU A 173 -15.71 17.37 -1.00
N VAL A 174 -14.82 18.35 -1.19
CA VAL A 174 -14.36 18.72 -2.54
C VAL A 174 -13.70 17.53 -3.24
N ALA A 175 -12.76 16.85 -2.56
CA ALA A 175 -12.08 15.69 -3.13
C ALA A 175 -13.09 14.60 -3.49
N ARG A 176 -14.05 14.33 -2.59
CA ARG A 176 -15.13 13.37 -2.81
C ARG A 176 -15.95 13.72 -4.05
N ASP A 177 -16.38 14.96 -4.21
CA ASP A 177 -17.20 15.40 -5.33
C ASP A 177 -16.45 15.24 -6.67
N LYS A 178 -15.17 15.62 -6.70
CA LYS A 178 -14.32 15.46 -7.89
C LYS A 178 -14.08 14.00 -8.24
N LEU A 179 -13.68 13.18 -7.27
CA LEU A 179 -13.37 11.76 -7.48
C LEU A 179 -14.62 10.94 -7.82
N ARG A 180 -15.78 11.27 -7.24
CA ARG A 180 -17.04 10.55 -7.53
C ARG A 180 -17.42 10.59 -9.01
N ALA A 181 -17.12 11.67 -9.71
CA ALA A 181 -17.38 11.79 -11.14
C ALA A 181 -16.46 10.89 -11.99
N LYS A 182 -15.30 10.47 -11.46
CA LYS A 182 -14.30 9.68 -12.19
C LYS A 182 -14.59 8.17 -12.20
N TYR A 183 -15.11 7.61 -11.11
CA TYR A 183 -15.34 6.15 -11.04
C TYR A 183 -16.25 5.59 -12.15
N PRO A 184 -17.42 6.19 -12.48
CA PRO A 184 -18.33 5.61 -13.46
C PRO A 184 -17.87 5.74 -14.90
N VAL A 185 -16.94 6.67 -15.19
CA VAL A 185 -16.45 6.94 -16.54
C VAL A 185 -15.13 6.23 -16.85
N ALA A 186 -14.40 5.79 -15.82
CA ALA A 186 -13.15 5.07 -16.00
C ALA A 186 -13.38 3.67 -16.57
N GLU A 187 -12.60 3.30 -17.59
CA GLU A 187 -12.73 1.99 -18.21
C GLU A 187 -12.11 0.88 -17.36
N ILE A 188 -11.08 1.22 -16.58
CA ILE A 188 -10.32 0.27 -15.75
C ILE A 188 -10.17 0.81 -14.33
N GLY A 189 -10.43 -0.06 -13.37
CA GLY A 189 -10.10 0.11 -11.97
C GLY A 189 -8.81 -0.60 -11.61
N ILE A 190 -7.92 0.06 -10.87
CA ILE A 190 -6.67 -0.55 -10.40
C ILE A 190 -6.63 -0.54 -8.88
N THR A 191 -6.34 -1.68 -8.27
CA THR A 191 -6.08 -1.74 -6.82
C THR A 191 -4.78 -2.47 -6.49
N GLY A 192 -4.31 -2.27 -5.27
CA GLY A 192 -3.30 -3.15 -4.67
C GLY A 192 -3.92 -4.35 -3.95
N ALA A 193 -3.09 -5.03 -3.18
CA ALA A 193 -3.51 -6.05 -2.21
C ALA A 193 -2.84 -5.80 -0.85
N ASN A 194 -3.60 -5.89 0.24
CA ASN A 194 -3.00 -6.04 1.55
C ASN A 194 -2.51 -7.48 1.72
N PHE A 195 -3.35 -8.44 1.32
CA PHE A 195 -3.04 -9.86 1.24
C PHE A 195 -3.65 -10.48 -0.02
N ILE A 196 -3.00 -11.52 -0.55
CA ILE A 196 -3.60 -12.47 -1.50
C ILE A 196 -3.74 -13.81 -0.78
N ILE A 197 -4.78 -14.58 -1.07
CA ILE A 197 -5.22 -15.71 -0.24
C ILE A 197 -5.22 -16.99 -1.07
N ALA A 198 -4.36 -17.94 -0.72
CA ALA A 198 -4.13 -19.14 -1.52
C ALA A 198 -5.38 -20.04 -1.61
N ASP A 199 -5.98 -20.40 -0.47
CA ASP A 199 -7.06 -21.40 -0.41
C ASP A 199 -8.34 -21.01 -1.16
N THR A 200 -8.67 -19.72 -1.23
CA THR A 200 -9.85 -19.24 -1.96
C THR A 200 -9.53 -18.54 -3.28
N GLY A 201 -8.24 -18.29 -3.57
CA GLY A 201 -7.83 -17.50 -4.74
C GLY A 201 -8.41 -16.08 -4.66
N SER A 202 -8.28 -15.41 -3.52
CA SER A 202 -8.94 -14.12 -3.26
C SER A 202 -7.95 -13.01 -2.92
N ILE A 203 -8.36 -11.77 -3.15
CA ILE A 203 -7.60 -10.56 -2.81
C ILE A 203 -8.28 -9.88 -1.61
N ALA A 204 -7.55 -9.68 -0.52
CA ALA A 204 -8.03 -8.93 0.63
C ALA A 204 -7.48 -7.50 0.62
N VAL A 205 -8.39 -6.53 0.66
CA VAL A 205 -8.10 -5.10 0.70
C VAL A 205 -8.77 -4.48 1.92
N THR A 206 -8.04 -3.59 2.59
CA THR A 206 -8.53 -2.86 3.75
C THR A 206 -8.24 -1.36 3.62
N GLU A 207 -9.24 -0.52 3.88
CA GLU A 207 -9.21 0.91 3.58
C GLU A 207 -10.23 1.73 4.39
N ASN A 208 -10.09 3.06 4.43
CA ASN A 208 -10.86 3.95 5.31
C ASN A 208 -11.88 4.85 4.59
N GLU A 209 -11.92 4.86 3.26
CA GLU A 209 -12.56 5.91 2.45
C GLU A 209 -13.69 5.40 1.53
N GLY A 210 -13.81 4.08 1.37
CA GLY A 210 -14.68 3.39 0.42
C GLY A 210 -14.13 3.35 -1.01
N ASN A 211 -12.96 3.94 -1.26
CA ASN A 211 -12.42 4.22 -2.59
C ASN A 211 -11.97 2.98 -3.37
N ALA A 212 -11.42 1.96 -2.69
CA ALA A 212 -10.92 0.76 -3.34
C ALA A 212 -12.08 -0.08 -3.85
N ARG A 213 -13.17 -0.15 -3.07
CA ARG A 213 -14.40 -0.81 -3.51
C ARG A 213 -15.02 -0.09 -4.72
N LEU A 214 -15.05 1.24 -4.72
CA LEU A 214 -15.53 2.01 -5.87
C LEU A 214 -14.64 1.79 -7.11
N SER A 215 -13.32 1.80 -6.92
CA SER A 215 -12.35 1.53 -7.98
C SER A 215 -12.50 0.13 -8.56
N ALA A 216 -12.82 -0.87 -7.75
CA ALA A 216 -12.99 -2.25 -8.21
C ALA A 216 -14.38 -2.53 -8.84
N ALA A 217 -15.44 -1.87 -8.35
CA ALA A 217 -16.82 -2.25 -8.68
C ALA A 217 -17.48 -1.43 -9.81
N PHE A 218 -17.06 -0.18 -10.02
CA PHE A 218 -17.66 0.68 -11.06
C PHE A 218 -17.09 0.42 -12.46
N PRO A 219 -15.76 0.37 -12.65
CA PRO A 219 -15.19 0.04 -13.94
C PRO A 219 -15.51 -1.40 -14.37
N ALA A 220 -15.69 -1.61 -15.68
CA ALA A 220 -15.99 -2.94 -16.21
C ALA A 220 -14.80 -3.91 -16.12
N THR A 221 -13.57 -3.40 -16.00
CA THR A 221 -12.36 -4.21 -15.82
C THR A 221 -11.64 -3.80 -14.55
N HIS A 222 -11.25 -4.77 -13.73
CA HIS A 222 -10.47 -4.56 -12.51
C HIS A 222 -9.11 -5.23 -12.63
N ILE A 223 -8.03 -4.48 -12.40
CA ILE A 223 -6.66 -4.99 -12.32
C ILE A 223 -6.18 -4.87 -10.88
N VAL A 224 -5.73 -5.97 -10.31
CA VAL A 224 -5.01 -6.01 -9.04
C VAL A 224 -3.53 -6.18 -9.34
N ILE A 225 -2.68 -5.40 -8.67
CA ILE A 225 -1.23 -5.61 -8.71
C ILE A 225 -0.79 -5.96 -7.29
N ALA A 226 -0.13 -7.10 -7.13
CA ALA A 226 0.32 -7.60 -5.84
C ALA A 226 1.73 -8.15 -5.94
N GLY A 227 2.58 -7.76 -4.99
CA GLY A 227 3.84 -8.46 -4.80
C GLY A 227 3.58 -9.90 -4.35
N ILE A 228 4.37 -10.86 -4.84
CA ILE A 228 4.20 -12.28 -4.51
C ILE A 228 4.31 -12.56 -3.00
N GLU A 229 5.00 -11.70 -2.25
CA GLU A 229 5.16 -11.82 -0.80
C GLU A 229 3.88 -11.53 -0.02
N LYS A 230 2.83 -11.02 -0.67
CA LYS A 230 1.54 -10.68 -0.03
C LYS A 230 0.69 -11.90 0.33
N ILE A 231 1.10 -13.10 -0.05
CA ILE A 231 0.36 -14.33 0.16
C ILE A 231 0.15 -14.65 1.66
N ILE A 232 -1.05 -15.12 1.98
CA ILE A 232 -1.40 -15.82 3.21
C ILE A 232 -2.11 -17.14 2.85
N PRO A 233 -1.97 -18.19 3.66
CA PRO A 233 -2.48 -19.50 3.30
C PRO A 233 -4.01 -19.57 3.24
N SER A 234 -4.69 -18.97 4.22
CA SER A 234 -6.14 -19.13 4.34
C SER A 234 -6.89 -17.83 4.59
N MET A 235 -8.12 -17.77 4.07
CA MET A 235 -9.06 -16.70 4.40
C MET A 235 -9.29 -16.58 5.91
N THR A 236 -9.19 -17.68 6.66
CA THR A 236 -9.35 -17.67 8.12
C THR A 236 -8.24 -16.90 8.84
N ASP A 237 -7.07 -16.73 8.21
CA ASP A 237 -5.95 -15.98 8.79
C ASP A 237 -6.24 -14.47 8.85
N LEU A 238 -7.21 -13.97 8.08
CA LEU A 238 -7.61 -12.55 8.10
C LEU A 238 -8.12 -12.10 9.47
N GLY A 239 -8.72 -13.01 10.25
CA GLY A 239 -9.14 -12.74 11.63
C GLY A 239 -7.98 -12.38 12.57
N LEU A 240 -6.75 -12.68 12.18
CA LEU A 240 -5.52 -12.28 12.87
C LEU A 240 -4.83 -11.11 12.15
N PHE A 241 -4.69 -11.19 10.83
CA PHE A 241 -3.90 -10.23 10.05
C PHE A 241 -4.55 -8.85 9.94
N TRP A 242 -5.86 -8.75 9.74
CA TRP A 242 -6.52 -7.44 9.68
C TRP A 242 -6.45 -6.68 11.01
N PRO A 243 -6.79 -7.28 12.17
CA PRO A 243 -6.63 -6.60 13.45
C PRO A 243 -5.18 -6.19 13.75
N LEU A 244 -4.19 -7.03 13.42
CA LEU A 244 -2.77 -6.67 13.59
C LEU A 244 -2.39 -5.50 12.68
N LEU A 245 -2.77 -5.55 11.40
CA LEU A 245 -2.46 -4.49 10.44
C LEU A 245 -3.06 -3.15 10.89
N SER A 246 -4.34 -3.11 11.26
CA SER A 246 -5.01 -1.88 11.67
C SER A 246 -4.52 -1.35 13.01
N THR A 247 -4.29 -2.24 13.99
CA THR A 247 -3.81 -1.84 15.32
C THR A 247 -2.43 -1.19 15.22
N TYR A 248 -1.52 -1.85 14.50
CA TYR A 248 -0.16 -1.37 14.34
C TYR A 248 -0.04 -0.30 13.26
N GLY A 249 -1.07 -0.06 12.44
CA GLY A 249 -1.07 1.00 11.43
C GLY A 249 -1.66 2.31 11.91
N THR A 250 -2.79 2.26 12.60
CA THR A 250 -3.56 3.46 12.99
C THR A 250 -4.11 3.40 14.42
N GLY A 251 -3.92 2.28 15.12
CA GLY A 251 -4.54 2.02 16.44
C GLY A 251 -6.01 1.61 16.37
N GLN A 252 -6.56 1.44 15.16
CA GLN A 252 -7.92 0.95 14.96
C GLN A 252 -8.01 -0.54 15.26
N LYS A 253 -9.14 -1.00 15.81
CA LYS A 253 -9.36 -2.43 16.05
C LYS A 253 -9.35 -3.25 14.76
N VAL A 254 -10.05 -2.75 13.75
CA VAL A 254 -10.05 -3.16 12.34
C VAL A 254 -10.30 -1.87 11.53
N THR A 255 -9.76 -1.78 10.31
CA THR A 255 -10.01 -0.64 9.40
C THR A 255 -11.47 -0.61 8.95
N VAL A 256 -11.98 0.57 8.57
CA VAL A 256 -13.42 0.81 8.34
C VAL A 256 -14.02 -0.09 7.26
N TYR A 257 -13.36 -0.26 6.12
CA TYR A 257 -13.82 -1.11 5.01
C TYR A 257 -12.84 -2.25 4.79
N ASN A 258 -13.36 -3.48 4.73
CA ASN A 258 -12.59 -4.68 4.45
C ASN A 258 -13.34 -5.45 3.36
N THR A 259 -12.69 -5.60 2.21
CA THR A 259 -13.29 -6.23 1.03
C THR A 259 -12.43 -7.40 0.58
N ILE A 260 -13.08 -8.49 0.21
CA ILE A 260 -12.46 -9.65 -0.39
C ILE A 260 -12.96 -9.76 -1.82
N PHE A 261 -12.06 -9.67 -2.80
CA PHE A 261 -12.36 -9.87 -4.21
C PHE A 261 -11.97 -11.28 -4.61
N SER A 262 -12.93 -12.08 -5.10
CA SER A 262 -12.69 -13.49 -5.46
C SER A 262 -12.82 -13.76 -6.95
N GLY A 263 -12.73 -12.74 -7.80
CA GLY A 263 -12.90 -12.85 -9.25
C GLY A 263 -13.89 -11.82 -9.81
N PRO A 264 -14.15 -11.87 -11.12
CA PRO A 264 -15.14 -11.02 -11.77
C PRO A 264 -16.56 -11.38 -11.31
N ARG A 265 -17.52 -10.52 -11.68
CA ARG A 265 -18.95 -10.73 -11.48
C ARG A 265 -19.40 -12.06 -12.09
N GLN A 266 -20.11 -12.86 -11.30
CA GLN A 266 -20.64 -14.17 -11.68
C GLN A 266 -22.03 -14.06 -12.34
N PRO A 267 -22.48 -15.09 -13.07
CA PRO A 267 -23.85 -15.14 -13.60
C PRO A 267 -24.90 -14.95 -12.49
N GLY A 268 -25.80 -13.99 -12.66
CA GLY A 268 -26.85 -13.66 -11.69
C GLY A 268 -26.47 -12.59 -10.66
N GLU A 269 -25.20 -12.19 -10.56
CA GLU A 269 -24.78 -11.03 -9.77
C GLU A 269 -25.08 -9.73 -10.52
N THR A 270 -25.50 -8.69 -9.79
CA THR A 270 -25.94 -7.42 -10.37
C THR A 270 -24.81 -6.39 -10.54
N ASP A 271 -23.74 -6.51 -9.75
CA ASP A 271 -22.65 -5.54 -9.65
C ASP A 271 -21.26 -6.21 -9.70
N GLY A 272 -20.23 -5.39 -9.93
CA GLY A 272 -18.84 -5.84 -10.03
C GLY A 272 -18.27 -5.84 -11.46
N PRO A 273 -16.95 -6.02 -11.58
CA PRO A 273 -16.27 -5.94 -12.86
C PRO A 273 -16.62 -7.16 -13.72
N ALA A 274 -16.75 -6.94 -15.03
CA ALA A 274 -16.96 -8.02 -16.00
C ALA A 274 -15.69 -8.88 -16.17
N GLU A 275 -14.51 -8.29 -16.01
CA GLU A 275 -13.23 -8.99 -16.05
C GLU A 275 -12.34 -8.56 -14.89
N MET A 276 -11.63 -9.52 -14.30
CA MET A 276 -10.69 -9.27 -13.21
C MET A 276 -9.35 -9.92 -13.51
N TYR A 277 -8.29 -9.12 -13.43
CA TYR A 277 -6.89 -9.51 -13.65
C TYR A 277 -6.12 -9.37 -12.34
N VAL A 278 -5.21 -10.31 -12.06
CA VAL A 278 -4.23 -10.21 -10.98
C VAL A 278 -2.84 -10.31 -11.58
N ILE A 279 -2.05 -9.25 -11.40
CA ILE A 279 -0.63 -9.23 -11.75
C ILE A 279 0.17 -9.57 -10.50
N LEU A 280 0.76 -10.77 -10.49
CA LEU A 280 1.69 -11.24 -9.47
C LEU A 280 3.09 -10.73 -9.82
N LEU A 281 3.59 -9.81 -9.02
CA LEU A 281 4.86 -9.13 -9.25
C LEU A 281 5.97 -9.72 -8.37
N ASP A 282 7.03 -10.22 -9.00
CA ASP A 282 8.26 -10.59 -8.31
C ASP A 282 9.13 -9.35 -8.02
N ASN A 283 9.67 -8.73 -9.08
CA ASN A 283 10.50 -7.52 -9.02
C ASN A 283 11.61 -7.60 -7.94
N GLY A 284 12.27 -8.76 -7.84
CA GLY A 284 13.37 -9.01 -6.90
C GLY A 284 12.99 -9.65 -5.57
N ARG A 285 11.72 -10.01 -5.34
CA ARG A 285 11.28 -10.71 -4.11
C ARG A 285 11.85 -12.12 -4.01
N THR A 286 12.00 -12.83 -5.12
CA THR A 286 12.68 -14.13 -5.20
C THR A 286 14.16 -14.04 -4.80
N ASN A 287 14.86 -12.96 -5.14
CA ASN A 287 16.23 -12.72 -4.67
C ASN A 287 16.30 -12.54 -3.14
N ILE A 288 15.30 -11.85 -2.56
CA ILE A 288 15.19 -11.71 -1.10
C ILE A 288 14.90 -13.06 -0.46
N LEU A 289 14.03 -13.87 -1.07
CA LEU A 289 13.66 -15.20 -0.59
C LEU A 289 14.88 -16.14 -0.54
N ASP A 290 15.72 -16.12 -1.57
CA ASP A 290 16.91 -16.95 -1.64
C ASP A 290 17.87 -16.67 -0.47
N ASN A 291 17.97 -15.41 -0.04
CA ASN A 291 18.84 -15.02 1.06
C ASN A 291 18.28 -15.47 2.44
N PRO A 292 19.00 -16.32 3.20
CA PRO A 292 18.52 -16.86 4.48
C PRO A 292 18.33 -15.80 5.57
N VAL A 293 19.03 -14.67 5.49
CA VAL A 293 18.92 -13.57 6.44
C VAL A 293 17.77 -12.64 6.04
N SER A 294 17.82 -12.09 4.83
CA SER A 294 16.88 -11.04 4.43
C SER A 294 15.48 -11.55 4.06
N ARG A 295 15.27 -12.86 3.84
CA ARG A 295 13.94 -13.44 3.59
C ARG A 295 12.90 -13.14 4.66
N GLU A 296 13.33 -12.92 5.91
CA GLU A 296 12.42 -12.54 6.99
C GLU A 296 11.67 -11.23 6.69
N SER A 297 12.28 -10.34 5.89
CA SER A 297 11.65 -9.08 5.48
C SER A 297 10.39 -9.27 4.62
N LEU A 298 10.24 -10.42 3.96
CA LEU A 298 9.05 -10.78 3.16
C LEU A 298 7.81 -11.06 4.03
N TYR A 299 7.96 -11.19 5.34
CA TYR A 299 6.82 -11.38 6.25
C TYR A 299 6.03 -10.08 6.46
N CYS A 300 6.57 -8.94 6.01
CA CYS A 300 6.03 -7.62 6.28
C CYS A 300 4.61 -7.43 5.76
N ILE A 301 3.69 -7.10 6.66
CA ILE A 301 2.29 -6.76 6.34
C ILE A 301 2.08 -5.28 6.00
N ARG A 302 3.17 -4.51 5.86
CA ARG A 302 3.18 -3.07 5.51
C ARG A 302 2.33 -2.17 6.43
N CYS A 303 2.30 -2.45 7.74
CA CYS A 303 1.55 -1.64 8.71
C CYS A 303 2.21 -0.29 9.05
N GLY A 304 3.48 -0.07 8.74
CA GLY A 304 4.17 1.21 9.00
C GLY A 304 4.62 1.44 10.45
N ALA A 305 4.37 0.51 11.40
CA ALA A 305 4.79 0.66 12.79
C ALA A 305 6.30 0.96 12.95
N CYS A 306 7.14 0.29 12.16
CA CYS A 306 8.58 0.50 12.18
C CYS A 306 9.00 1.91 11.73
N LEU A 307 8.27 2.54 10.81
CA LEU A 307 8.50 3.94 10.40
C LEU A 307 8.18 4.87 11.58
N ASN A 308 7.02 4.68 12.20
CA ASN A 308 6.55 5.48 13.34
C ASN A 308 7.41 5.32 14.61
N ALA A 309 8.15 4.21 14.75
CA ALA A 309 9.04 3.97 15.88
C ALA A 309 10.48 4.45 15.63
N CYS A 310 10.90 4.59 14.37
CA CYS A 310 12.28 4.87 14.00
C CYS A 310 12.69 6.32 14.33
N PRO A 311 13.73 6.54 15.16
CA PRO A 311 14.19 7.89 15.47
C PRO A 311 14.74 8.62 14.23
N VAL A 312 15.41 7.90 13.31
CA VAL A 312 15.91 8.49 12.06
C VAL A 312 14.75 8.98 11.21
N TYR A 313 13.75 8.12 10.94
CA TYR A 313 12.57 8.48 10.16
C TYR A 313 11.82 9.70 10.71
N LYS A 314 11.64 9.80 12.03
CA LYS A 314 10.99 10.95 12.68
C LYS A 314 11.70 12.28 12.44
N ASN A 315 13.03 12.25 12.28
CA ASN A 315 13.84 13.46 12.16
C ASN A 315 14.09 13.86 10.70
N ILE A 316 14.38 12.90 9.82
CA ILE A 316 14.71 13.20 8.41
C ILE A 316 13.48 13.11 7.49
N GLY A 317 12.45 12.38 7.90
CA GLY A 317 11.23 12.16 7.13
C GLY A 317 11.33 11.09 6.05
N GLY A 318 10.18 10.71 5.49
CA GLY A 318 10.10 9.63 4.51
C GLY A 318 10.75 9.95 3.17
N HIS A 319 10.59 11.18 2.66
CA HIS A 319 11.18 11.60 1.38
C HIS A 319 12.72 11.56 1.36
N ALA A 320 13.38 11.70 2.51
CA ALA A 320 14.84 11.66 2.59
C ALA A 320 15.45 10.29 2.26
N TYR A 321 14.65 9.22 2.28
CA TYR A 321 15.08 7.88 1.88
C TYR A 321 15.16 7.70 0.35
N GLY A 322 14.59 8.63 -0.44
CA GLY A 322 14.69 8.63 -1.89
C GLY A 322 14.05 7.44 -2.61
N SER A 323 13.30 6.57 -1.92
CA SER A 323 12.71 5.35 -2.48
C SER A 323 11.25 5.19 -2.08
N THR A 324 10.51 4.38 -2.85
CA THR A 324 9.10 4.05 -2.59
C THR A 324 8.89 3.46 -1.19
N TYR A 325 9.83 2.64 -0.73
CA TYR A 325 9.79 2.07 0.61
C TYR A 325 10.77 2.82 1.52
N SER A 326 10.23 3.53 2.51
CA SER A 326 11.00 4.32 3.46
C SER A 326 11.10 3.68 4.85
N GLY A 327 11.94 4.26 5.72
CA GLY A 327 12.12 3.79 7.09
C GLY A 327 12.84 2.43 7.20
N PRO A 328 12.77 1.77 8.36
CA PRO A 328 13.54 0.54 8.61
C PRO A 328 13.26 -0.59 7.63
N ILE A 329 11.98 -0.83 7.27
CA ILE A 329 11.64 -1.85 6.28
C ILE A 329 12.18 -1.49 4.89
N GLY A 330 12.12 -0.22 4.51
CA GLY A 330 12.67 0.29 3.25
C GLY A 330 14.17 0.11 3.15
N ALA A 331 14.90 0.43 4.22
CA ALA A 331 16.35 0.26 4.27
C ALA A 331 16.79 -1.20 4.08
N VAL A 332 15.96 -2.17 4.45
CA VAL A 332 16.22 -3.61 4.24
C VAL A 332 15.88 -4.04 2.81
N ILE A 333 14.69 -3.69 2.30
CA ILE A 333 14.20 -4.26 1.03
C ILE A 333 14.64 -3.48 -0.21
N THR A 334 14.75 -2.15 -0.14
CA THR A 334 15.09 -1.31 -1.31
C THR A 334 16.41 -1.72 -1.96
N PRO A 335 17.51 -2.02 -1.21
CA PRO A 335 18.74 -2.50 -1.84
C PRO A 335 18.61 -3.83 -2.58
N GLN A 336 17.65 -4.67 -2.18
CA GLN A 336 17.41 -5.96 -2.82
C GLN A 336 16.51 -5.82 -4.05
N LEU A 337 15.52 -4.91 -4.01
CA LEU A 337 14.57 -4.67 -5.11
C LEU A 337 15.15 -3.75 -6.20
N SER A 338 15.92 -2.73 -5.82
CA SER A 338 16.39 -1.66 -6.72
C SER A 338 17.90 -1.68 -6.95
N GLY A 339 18.62 -2.64 -6.35
CA GLY A 339 20.05 -2.88 -6.60
C GLY A 339 20.97 -2.42 -5.47
N LEU A 340 21.76 -3.36 -4.95
CA LEU A 340 22.56 -3.17 -3.74
C LEU A 340 23.60 -2.05 -3.86
N LYS A 341 24.24 -1.91 -5.02
CA LYS A 341 25.32 -0.93 -5.23
C LYS A 341 24.85 0.51 -5.03
N GLU A 342 23.67 0.83 -5.55
CA GLU A 342 23.10 2.17 -5.50
C GLU A 342 22.47 2.44 -4.13
N TRP A 343 21.78 1.46 -3.57
CA TRP A 343 20.89 1.66 -2.42
C TRP A 343 21.44 1.20 -1.08
N LYS A 344 22.62 0.56 -1.02
CA LYS A 344 23.25 0.13 0.26
C LYS A 344 23.44 1.26 1.27
N HIS A 345 23.50 2.52 0.82
CA HIS A 345 23.65 3.66 1.70
C HIS A 345 22.46 3.84 2.67
N LEU A 346 21.30 3.24 2.37
CA LEU A 346 20.13 3.29 3.25
C LEU A 346 20.34 2.57 4.59
N SER A 347 21.29 1.64 4.69
CA SER A 347 21.64 1.05 5.99
C SER A 347 22.24 2.07 6.96
N ASN A 348 22.86 3.14 6.44
CA ASN A 348 23.34 4.27 7.25
C ASN A 348 22.20 5.13 7.81
N ALA A 349 20.96 4.98 7.31
CA ALA A 349 19.76 5.63 7.84
C ALA A 349 19.15 4.85 9.02
N SER A 350 20.01 4.22 9.83
CA SER A 350 19.65 3.43 11.01
C SER A 350 20.59 3.72 12.17
N SER A 351 20.05 3.83 13.38
CA SER A 351 20.83 3.90 14.62
C SER A 351 21.03 2.53 15.28
N LEU A 352 20.57 1.44 14.64
CA LEU A 352 20.61 0.07 15.15
C LEU A 352 20.04 -0.12 16.56
N CYS A 353 19.09 0.74 16.98
CA CYS A 353 18.57 0.74 18.35
C CYS A 353 17.52 -0.35 18.65
N GLY A 354 17.19 -1.23 17.69
CA GLY A 354 16.25 -2.33 17.87
C GLY A 354 14.76 -1.95 17.96
N ASN A 355 14.41 -0.67 18.07
CA ASN A 355 13.02 -0.25 18.29
C ASN A 355 12.05 -0.70 17.17
N CYS A 356 12.53 -0.76 15.92
CA CYS A 356 11.74 -1.25 14.79
C CYS A 356 11.36 -2.74 14.91
N THR A 357 12.22 -3.55 15.53
CA THR A 357 11.96 -4.96 15.82
C THR A 357 10.97 -5.10 16.96
N GLU A 358 11.17 -4.33 18.04
CA GLU A 358 10.28 -4.34 19.20
C GLU A 358 8.83 -4.03 18.83
N VAL A 359 8.61 -3.06 17.93
CA VAL A 359 7.25 -2.69 17.50
C VAL A 359 6.69 -3.50 16.34
N CYS A 360 7.43 -4.44 15.75
CA CYS A 360 6.99 -5.13 14.55
C CYS A 360 5.74 -6.00 14.82
N ALA A 361 4.66 -5.76 14.07
CA ALA A 361 3.38 -6.48 14.20
C ALA A 361 3.50 -7.98 13.93
N VAL A 362 4.56 -8.40 13.25
CA VAL A 362 4.84 -9.79 12.87
C VAL A 362 6.27 -10.21 13.25
N LYS A 363 6.84 -9.60 14.30
CA LYS A 363 8.11 -10.00 14.95
C LYS A 363 9.30 -10.19 13.98
N ILE A 364 9.42 -9.35 12.95
CA ILE A 364 10.59 -9.30 12.05
C ILE A 364 11.76 -8.62 12.76
N ASN A 365 12.95 -9.19 12.71
CA ASN A 365 14.17 -8.66 13.33
C ASN A 365 14.84 -7.56 12.46
N LEU A 366 14.07 -6.57 12.02
CA LEU A 366 14.45 -5.55 11.03
C LEU A 366 15.85 -4.93 11.21
N HIS A 367 16.29 -4.63 12.43
CA HIS A 367 17.60 -4.00 12.66
C HIS A 367 18.79 -4.94 12.45
N GLU A 368 18.58 -6.26 12.53
CA GLU A 368 19.59 -7.29 12.27
C GLU A 368 19.69 -7.64 10.77
N LEU A 369 18.81 -7.09 9.93
CA LEU A 369 18.73 -7.39 8.49
C LEU A 369 19.45 -6.36 7.59
N LEU A 370 20.12 -5.35 8.17
CA LEU A 370 20.70 -4.18 7.47
C LEU A 370 22.14 -4.36 7.00
#